data_AF-A0AAW4BNU8-F1
#
_entry.id   AF-A0AAW4BNU8-F1
#
_cell.length_a   1.000
_cell.length_b   1.000
_cell.length_c   1.000
_cell.angle_alpha   90.00
_cell.angle_beta   90.00
_cell.angle_gamma   90.00
#
_symmetry.space_group_name_H-M   'P 1'
#
loop_
_entity.id
_entity.type
_entity.pdbx_description
1 polymer ?
#
loop_
_entity_poly.entity_id
_entity_poly.type
_entity_poly.pdbx_seq_one_letter_code
_entity_poly.pdbx_strand_id
1 'polypeptide(L)'
;QIAGIPTAIHELFKNAHDAYARNAEIDYYQNQNLVVLRDDGIGMTEEDFISKWLTIGTSSKYGVNRKSEYIPEGMAERKLMGEKGIGRLAIASIGRQVVVLTRAERRDGLHDMVVGLIHWSQFEIPDISISDITIPTRTFPLGILPTASDLKSMASELISNLQKLGNRIPKEYFELISKDSELLSFSPEMLFKNLQVQTESNWQKSCCESEGFSSQHDESPVLDGFGKGTHFIIMPCDETLALDVKPNDKSTTELQKILVGFSNSLSDNQEAVLTTKFRLHQGNADPQELIEAGFFNKLDAANGDHFVQGEFDEFGQFKGFVTVYRGEPQQ
;
A
#
# COMPACT_ATOMS: atom_id res chain seq x y z
N GLN A 1 -12.36 -5.99 14.96
CA GLN A 1 -11.88 -7.19 14.26
C GLN A 1 -10.60 -6.79 13.55
N ILE A 2 -9.47 -7.42 13.86
CA ILE A 2 -8.23 -7.13 13.11
C ILE A 2 -8.47 -7.71 11.72
N ALA A 3 -8.41 -6.84 10.72
CA ALA A 3 -8.46 -7.21 9.31
C ALA A 3 -7.35 -8.26 9.05
N GLY A 4 -7.70 -9.39 8.44
CA GLY A 4 -6.67 -10.31 7.92
C GLY A 4 -5.77 -9.57 6.92
N ILE A 5 -4.55 -10.07 6.69
CA ILE A 5 -3.58 -9.44 5.80
C ILE A 5 -4.15 -9.09 4.40
N PRO A 6 -5.02 -9.92 3.79
CA PRO A 6 -5.72 -9.56 2.56
C PRO A 6 -6.53 -8.26 2.65
N THR A 7 -7.28 -8.11 3.74
CA THR A 7 -8.06 -6.91 3.99
C THR A 7 -7.14 -5.72 4.30
N ALA A 8 -6.03 -5.94 5.01
CA ALA A 8 -5.04 -4.90 5.25
C ALA A 8 -4.45 -4.34 3.95
N ILE A 9 -4.05 -5.21 3.02
CA ILE A 9 -3.54 -4.80 1.71
C ILE A 9 -4.61 -4.04 0.92
N HIS A 10 -5.86 -4.52 0.93
CA HIS A 10 -6.98 -3.84 0.28
C HIS A 10 -7.18 -2.42 0.84
N GLU A 11 -7.10 -2.24 2.15
CA GLU A 11 -7.17 -0.90 2.77
C GLU A 11 -5.99 0.00 2.37
N LEU A 12 -4.79 -0.56 2.16
CA LEU A 12 -3.64 0.21 1.69
C LEU A 12 -3.80 0.68 0.24
N PHE A 13 -4.37 -0.15 -0.64
CA PHE A 13 -4.73 0.29 -1.98
C PHE A 13 -5.83 1.35 -1.99
N LYS A 14 -6.82 1.27 -1.09
CA LYS A 14 -7.80 2.37 -0.91
C LYS A 14 -7.11 3.67 -0.49
N ASN A 15 -6.13 3.59 0.41
CA ASN A 15 -5.37 4.78 0.84
C ASN A 15 -4.54 5.37 -0.31
N ALA A 16 -3.93 4.54 -1.15
CA ALA A 16 -3.24 4.99 -2.36
C ALA A 16 -4.22 5.67 -3.34
N HIS A 17 -5.40 5.08 -3.56
CA HIS A 17 -6.46 5.68 -4.36
C HIS A 17 -6.88 7.06 -3.82
N ASP A 18 -7.10 7.18 -2.52
CA ASP A 18 -7.48 8.40 -1.83
C ASP A 18 -6.37 9.46 -1.84
N ALA A 19 -5.11 9.01 -1.93
CA ALA A 19 -3.94 9.85 -2.15
C ALA A 19 -3.73 10.21 -3.63
N TYR A 20 -4.70 9.94 -4.51
CA TYR A 20 -4.63 10.25 -5.94
C TYR A 20 -3.47 9.53 -6.67
N ALA A 21 -3.02 8.38 -6.15
CA ALA A 21 -2.06 7.54 -6.85
C ALA A 21 -2.67 7.01 -8.17
N ARG A 22 -1.84 6.91 -9.20
CA ARG A 22 -2.13 6.17 -10.43
C ARG A 22 -1.62 4.75 -10.34
N ASN A 23 -0.56 4.52 -9.56
CA ASN A 23 0.08 3.23 -9.42
C ASN A 23 0.31 2.89 -7.95
N ALA A 24 0.00 1.66 -7.56
CA ALA A 24 0.34 1.11 -6.26
C ALA A 24 0.88 -0.32 -6.42
N GLU A 25 2.11 -0.56 -6.02
CA GLU A 25 2.78 -1.84 -6.18
C GLU A 25 3.21 -2.42 -4.83
N ILE A 26 3.08 -3.74 -4.69
CA ILE A 26 3.56 -4.50 -3.55
C ILE A 26 4.53 -5.56 -4.01
N ASP A 27 5.69 -5.61 -3.36
CA ASP A 27 6.73 -6.61 -3.57
C ASP A 27 6.95 -7.38 -2.28
N TYR A 28 6.60 -8.66 -2.28
CA TYR A 28 6.80 -9.56 -1.15
C TYR A 28 7.98 -10.50 -1.39
N TYR A 29 9.07 -10.26 -0.65
CA TYR A 29 10.27 -11.08 -0.62
C TYR A 29 10.19 -12.12 0.50
N GLN A 30 9.64 -13.29 0.16
CA GLN A 30 9.30 -14.35 1.12
C GLN A 30 10.53 -14.85 1.90
N ASN A 31 11.69 -14.98 1.24
CA ASN A 31 12.90 -15.49 1.91
C ASN A 31 13.54 -14.47 2.86
N GLN A 32 13.23 -13.19 2.68
CA GLN A 32 13.77 -12.07 3.47
C GLN A 32 12.76 -11.56 4.50
N ASN A 33 11.55 -12.11 4.55
CA ASN A 33 10.42 -11.61 5.34
C ASN A 33 10.23 -10.09 5.16
N LEU A 34 10.30 -9.64 3.90
CA LEU A 34 10.27 -8.23 3.54
C LEU A 34 9.09 -7.96 2.62
N VAL A 35 8.27 -6.98 2.97
CA VAL A 35 7.22 -6.43 2.10
C VAL A 35 7.55 -4.97 1.80
N VAL A 36 7.57 -4.62 0.53
CA VAL A 36 7.71 -3.24 0.07
C VAL A 36 6.43 -2.82 -0.63
N LEU A 37 5.73 -1.82 -0.08
CA LEU A 37 4.55 -1.21 -0.69
C LEU A 37 4.92 0.18 -1.19
N ARG A 38 4.52 0.54 -2.41
CA ARG A 38 4.91 1.81 -3.05
C ARG A 38 3.74 2.37 -3.82
N ASP A 39 3.42 3.64 -3.61
CA ASP A 39 2.47 4.40 -4.42
C ASP A 39 3.07 5.72 -4.94
N ASP A 40 2.52 6.24 -6.02
CA ASP A 40 2.88 7.53 -6.65
C ASP A 40 1.88 8.66 -6.33
N GLY A 41 1.19 8.55 -5.19
CA GLY A 41 0.19 9.52 -4.74
C GLY A 41 0.78 10.86 -4.30
N ILE A 42 -0.06 11.71 -3.73
CA ILE A 42 0.32 13.07 -3.29
C ILE A 42 1.23 13.10 -2.05
N GLY A 43 1.48 11.96 -1.41
CA GLY A 43 2.31 11.82 -0.21
C GLY A 43 1.94 12.74 0.96
N MET A 44 2.82 12.79 1.95
CA MET A 44 2.63 13.54 3.20
C MET A 44 3.80 14.51 3.44
N THR A 45 3.49 15.72 3.90
CA THR A 45 4.50 16.63 4.48
C THR A 45 4.91 16.13 5.86
N GLU A 46 5.95 16.71 6.47
CA GLU A 46 6.31 16.38 7.85
C GLU A 46 5.16 16.66 8.82
N GLU A 47 4.46 17.78 8.62
CA GLU A 47 3.28 18.12 9.40
C GLU A 47 2.16 17.09 9.21
N ASP A 48 1.86 16.67 7.97
CA ASP A 48 0.86 15.63 7.70
C ASP A 48 1.25 14.30 8.37
N PHE A 49 2.53 13.93 8.26
CA PHE A 49 3.04 12.69 8.83
C PHE A 49 2.92 12.69 10.36
N ILE A 50 3.31 13.77 11.05
CA ILE A 50 3.27 13.83 12.51
C ILE A 50 1.83 14.04 13.03
N SER A 51 1.13 15.05 12.50
CA SER A 51 -0.16 15.48 13.05
C SER A 51 -1.35 14.63 12.58
N LYS A 52 -1.26 13.97 11.41
CA LYS A 52 -2.35 13.16 10.85
C LYS A 52 -2.00 11.68 10.85
N TRP A 53 -0.80 11.30 10.39
CA TRP A 53 -0.42 9.89 10.31
C TRP A 53 -0.01 9.33 11.68
N LEU A 54 0.84 9.99 12.47
CA LEU A 54 1.30 9.46 13.76
C LEU A 54 0.30 9.68 14.90
N THR A 55 -0.49 10.76 14.85
CA THR A 55 -1.43 11.09 15.92
C THR A 55 -2.67 10.20 15.90
N ILE A 56 -2.97 9.51 17.01
CA ILE A 56 -4.16 8.68 17.17
C ILE A 56 -5.37 9.58 17.48
N GLY A 57 -6.52 9.32 16.85
CA GLY A 57 -7.78 9.94 17.25
C GLY A 57 -8.04 11.36 16.73
N THR A 58 -7.42 11.79 15.62
CA THR A 58 -7.85 13.01 14.92
C THR A 58 -9.30 12.86 14.45
N SER A 59 -10.22 13.36 15.25
CA SER A 59 -11.65 13.41 15.02
C SER A 59 -11.97 14.51 14.01
N SER A 60 -11.58 14.31 12.75
CA SER A 60 -12.19 15.08 11.67
C SER A 60 -13.61 14.54 11.45
N LYS A 61 -14.54 15.09 12.23
CA LYS A 61 -16.01 15.08 12.07
C LYS A 61 -16.55 14.05 11.06
N TYR A 62 -17.18 13.02 11.62
CA TYR A 62 -18.28 12.22 11.07
C TYR A 62 -18.72 12.59 9.63
N GLY A 63 -18.50 11.65 8.70
CA GLY A 63 -19.67 11.00 8.09
C GLY A 63 -19.93 11.19 6.60
N VAL A 64 -20.04 12.40 6.04
CA VAL A 64 -20.77 12.53 4.75
C VAL A 64 -20.16 13.46 3.69
N ASN A 65 -19.18 14.32 4.02
CA ASN A 65 -18.58 15.25 3.05
C ASN A 65 -17.06 15.36 3.23
N ARG A 66 -16.33 14.25 3.07
CA ARG A 66 -14.86 14.32 3.03
C ARG A 66 -14.43 14.72 1.62
N LYS A 67 -13.70 15.84 1.51
CA LYS A 67 -13.02 16.27 0.29
C LYS A 67 -11.52 16.19 0.51
N SER A 68 -10.78 15.93 -0.57
CA SER A 68 -9.32 16.05 -0.52
C SER A 68 -8.93 17.51 -0.32
N GLU A 69 -7.96 17.77 0.55
CA GLU A 69 -7.40 19.12 0.75
C GLU A 69 -6.63 19.59 -0.49
N TYR A 70 -6.10 18.66 -1.27
CA TYR A 70 -5.36 18.90 -2.50
C TYR A 70 -5.73 17.86 -3.56
N ILE A 71 -5.97 18.34 -4.79
CA ILE A 71 -6.20 17.51 -5.97
C ILE A 71 -5.08 17.86 -6.96
N PRO A 72 -4.28 16.88 -7.43
CA PRO A 72 -3.26 17.11 -8.44
C PRO A 72 -3.83 17.72 -9.72
N GLU A 73 -3.03 18.52 -10.41
CA GLU A 73 -3.42 19.11 -11.68
C GLU A 73 -3.82 18.02 -12.70
N GLY A 74 -4.91 18.27 -13.44
CA GLY A 74 -5.43 17.32 -14.43
C GLY A 74 -6.20 16.14 -13.87
N MET A 75 -6.43 16.05 -12.55
CA MET A 75 -7.25 14.98 -11.95
C MET A 75 -8.63 15.47 -11.52
N ALA A 76 -9.64 14.63 -11.72
CA ALA A 76 -10.98 14.85 -11.18
C ALA A 76 -11.05 14.48 -9.70
N GLU A 77 -11.99 15.07 -8.97
CA GLU A 77 -12.24 14.74 -7.56
C GLU A 77 -12.62 13.26 -7.40
N ARG A 78 -11.84 12.51 -6.62
CA ARG A 78 -12.11 11.10 -6.31
C ARG A 78 -13.02 10.99 -5.09
N LYS A 79 -13.99 10.08 -5.14
CA LYS A 79 -14.74 9.67 -3.95
C LYS A 79 -13.80 8.87 -3.05
N LEU A 80 -13.62 9.34 -1.81
CA LEU A 80 -12.73 8.66 -0.86
C LEU A 80 -13.29 7.27 -0.50
N MET A 81 -12.42 6.26 -0.52
CA MET A 81 -12.74 4.86 -0.26
C MET A 81 -12.25 4.39 1.11
N GLY A 82 -11.18 5.01 1.64
CA GLY A 82 -10.50 4.57 2.85
C GLY A 82 -11.21 4.98 4.14
N GLU A 83 -11.09 4.10 5.15
CA GLU A 83 -11.56 4.37 6.50
C GLU A 83 -10.44 4.97 7.37
N LYS A 84 -10.70 6.13 8.01
CA LYS A 84 -9.69 6.82 8.82
C LYS A 84 -9.25 5.95 10.00
N GLY A 85 -7.94 5.79 10.15
CA GLY A 85 -7.33 5.04 11.24
C GLY A 85 -7.10 3.56 10.95
N ILE A 86 -7.63 3.01 9.84
CA ILE A 86 -7.42 1.60 9.49
C ILE A 86 -6.09 1.37 8.78
N GLY A 87 -5.58 2.34 8.02
CA GLY A 87 -4.31 2.20 7.27
C GLY A 87 -3.08 1.88 8.14
N ARG A 88 -2.99 2.41 9.37
CA ARG A 88 -1.88 2.12 10.29
C ARG A 88 -1.96 0.70 10.84
N LEU A 89 -3.17 0.29 11.24
CA LEU A 89 -3.43 -1.07 11.73
C LEU A 89 -3.23 -2.09 10.62
N ALA A 90 -3.53 -1.73 9.38
CA ALA A 90 -3.23 -2.55 8.20
C ALA A 90 -1.73 -2.79 8.07
N ILE A 91 -0.89 -1.75 8.15
CA ILE A 91 0.57 -1.90 8.11
C ILE A 91 1.06 -2.75 9.30
N ALA A 92 0.56 -2.50 10.51
CA ALA A 92 0.93 -3.26 11.70
C ALA A 92 0.56 -4.76 11.60
N SER A 93 -0.51 -5.10 10.88
CA SER A 93 -0.89 -6.49 10.63
C SER A 93 -0.01 -7.20 9.60
N ILE A 94 0.66 -6.45 8.71
CA ILE A 94 1.59 -7.00 7.71
C ILE A 94 2.95 -7.26 8.34
N GLY A 95 3.37 -6.44 9.30
CA GLY A 95 4.62 -6.63 10.01
C GLY A 95 4.81 -5.63 11.13
N ARG A 96 5.64 -6.00 12.11
CA ARG A 96 5.82 -5.27 13.36
C ARG A 96 6.76 -4.07 13.27
N GLN A 97 7.57 -3.97 12.22
CA GLN A 97 8.48 -2.85 12.02
C GLN A 97 8.38 -2.34 10.58
N VAL A 98 8.32 -1.02 10.45
CA VAL A 98 8.14 -0.33 9.18
C VAL A 98 9.03 0.91 9.10
N VAL A 99 9.70 1.05 7.96
CA VAL A 99 10.26 2.32 7.51
C VAL A 99 9.27 2.94 6.53
N VAL A 100 8.76 4.12 6.86
CA VAL A 100 7.90 4.91 5.99
C VAL A 100 8.76 5.96 5.30
N LEU A 101 8.68 6.06 3.98
CA LEU A 101 9.24 7.16 3.20
C LEU A 101 8.08 7.81 2.45
N THR A 102 7.93 9.12 2.58
CA THR A 102 6.84 9.83 1.90
C THR A 102 7.30 11.20 1.47
N ARG A 103 6.90 11.61 0.28
CA ARG A 103 7.19 12.94 -0.26
C ARG A 103 5.91 13.56 -0.76
N ALA A 104 5.59 14.73 -0.21
CA ALA A 104 4.41 15.46 -0.61
C ALA A 104 4.61 16.25 -1.91
N GLU A 105 3.56 16.26 -2.73
CA GLU A 105 3.33 17.29 -3.74
C GLU A 105 2.13 18.13 -3.29
N ARG A 106 2.30 19.45 -3.30
CA ARG A 106 1.23 20.43 -3.05
C ARG A 106 1.30 21.52 -4.13
N ARG A 107 0.43 22.53 -4.02
CA ARG A 107 0.38 23.64 -5.01
C ARG A 107 1.69 24.42 -5.14
N ASP A 108 2.52 24.41 -4.11
CA ASP A 108 3.83 25.05 -4.05
C ASP A 108 4.97 24.14 -4.52
N GLY A 109 4.68 22.91 -4.94
CA GLY A 109 5.64 21.97 -5.53
C GLY A 109 5.91 20.74 -4.68
N LEU A 110 7.07 20.11 -4.92
CA LEU A 110 7.54 18.96 -4.15
C LEU A 110 8.19 19.42 -2.85
N HIS A 111 7.84 18.73 -1.77
CA HIS A 111 8.36 18.96 -0.43
C HIS A 111 9.55 18.02 -0.14
N ASP A 112 10.25 18.29 0.96
CA ASP A 112 11.24 17.36 1.48
C ASP A 112 10.60 15.99 1.78
N MET A 113 11.38 14.93 1.56
CA MET A 113 10.96 13.58 1.92
C MET A 113 10.99 13.45 3.43
N VAL A 114 9.94 12.85 3.99
CA VAL A 114 9.86 12.47 5.40
C VAL A 114 10.12 10.97 5.51
N VAL A 115 11.01 10.60 6.41
CA VAL A 115 11.32 9.21 6.73
C VAL A 115 11.04 8.95 8.20
N GLY A 116 10.19 7.97 8.49
CA GLY A 116 9.86 7.55 9.86
C GLY A 116 10.15 6.08 10.09
N LEU A 117 10.71 5.75 11.25
CA LEU A 117 10.91 4.37 11.70
C LEU A 117 9.94 4.04 12.83
N ILE A 118 9.04 3.09 12.61
CA ILE A 118 8.07 2.64 13.60
C ILE A 118 8.30 1.16 13.89
N HIS A 119 8.43 0.83 15.17
CA HIS A 119 8.27 -0.53 15.67
C HIS A 119 6.97 -0.61 16.48
N TRP A 120 5.98 -1.34 15.99
CA TRP A 120 4.62 -1.39 16.53
C TRP A 120 4.55 -2.02 17.93
N SER A 121 5.44 -2.98 18.23
CA SER A 121 5.49 -3.57 19.57
C SER A 121 5.79 -2.56 20.68
N GLN A 122 6.30 -1.35 20.38
CA GLN A 122 6.39 -0.28 21.38
C GLN A 122 5.04 0.08 21.99
N PHE A 123 3.96 0.04 21.19
CA PHE A 123 2.61 0.37 21.66
C PHE A 123 1.95 -0.76 22.46
N GLU A 124 2.57 -1.95 22.48
CA GLU A 124 2.10 -3.14 23.19
C GLU A 124 2.78 -3.30 24.56
N ILE A 125 3.82 -2.50 24.83
CA ILE A 125 4.57 -2.55 26.08
C ILE A 125 3.65 -2.11 27.23
N PRO A 126 3.51 -2.93 28.29
CA PRO A 126 2.68 -2.58 29.44
C PRO A 126 3.29 -1.40 30.21
N ASP A 127 2.44 -0.59 30.84
CA ASP A 127 2.83 0.45 31.80
C ASP A 127 3.72 1.59 31.25
N ILE A 128 3.78 1.76 29.92
CA ILE A 128 4.34 2.96 29.28
C ILE A 128 3.26 3.82 28.64
N SER A 129 3.46 5.15 28.70
CA SER A 129 2.57 6.10 28.04
C SER A 129 2.95 6.23 26.57
N ILE A 130 2.00 6.60 25.70
CA ILE A 130 2.29 6.96 24.30
C ILE A 130 3.31 8.11 24.24
N SER A 131 3.32 9.01 25.23
CA SER A 131 4.30 10.08 25.35
C SER A 131 5.73 9.60 25.65
N ASP A 132 5.91 8.36 26.12
CA ASP A 132 7.22 7.76 26.37
C ASP A 132 7.81 7.15 25.08
N ILE A 133 6.98 6.88 24.07
CA ILE A 133 7.38 6.24 22.82
C ILE A 133 8.05 7.27 21.90
N THR A 134 9.22 6.92 21.38
CA THR A 134 9.92 7.71 20.37
C THR A 134 9.79 7.07 18.99
N ILE A 135 9.45 7.90 18.00
CA ILE A 135 9.38 7.50 16.60
C ILE A 135 10.43 8.33 15.86
N PRO A 136 11.63 7.76 15.63
CA PRO A 136 12.68 8.46 14.90
C PRO A 136 12.16 8.92 13.54
N THR A 137 12.27 10.22 13.29
CA THR A 137 11.84 10.86 12.04
C THR A 137 12.97 11.73 11.51
N ARG A 138 13.12 11.79 10.19
CA ARG A 138 14.13 12.58 9.47
C ARG A 138 13.54 13.17 8.20
N THR A 139 14.09 14.29 7.74
CA THR A 139 13.74 14.91 6.46
C THR A 139 14.93 14.89 5.50
N PHE A 140 14.65 14.70 4.21
CA PHE A 140 15.66 14.62 3.16
C PHE A 140 15.25 15.52 1.97
N PRO A 141 16.16 16.40 1.51
CA PRO A 141 15.92 17.25 0.34
C PRO A 141 15.63 16.49 -0.95
N LEU A 142 15.18 17.23 -1.97
CA LEU A 142 14.97 16.71 -3.32
C LEU A 142 16.23 16.03 -3.87
N GLY A 143 16.03 14.89 -4.54
CA GLY A 143 17.13 14.10 -5.13
C GLY A 143 17.99 13.32 -4.14
N ILE A 144 17.65 13.30 -2.84
CA ILE A 144 18.40 12.55 -1.81
C ILE A 144 17.47 11.52 -1.17
N LEU A 145 17.92 10.26 -1.16
CA LEU A 145 17.29 9.18 -0.40
C LEU A 145 18.07 8.88 0.89
N PRO A 146 17.40 8.34 1.93
CA PRO A 146 18.09 7.88 3.13
C PRO A 146 19.10 6.78 2.79
N THR A 147 20.28 6.87 3.41
CA THR A 147 21.31 5.84 3.32
C THR A 147 21.11 4.75 4.37
N ALA A 148 21.81 3.63 4.22
CA ALA A 148 21.86 2.60 5.26
C ALA A 148 22.37 3.13 6.62
N SER A 149 23.25 4.15 6.60
CA SER A 149 23.75 4.80 7.81
C SER A 149 22.67 5.61 8.51
N ASP A 150 21.79 6.27 7.75
CA ASP A 150 20.67 7.05 8.29
C ASP A 150 19.67 6.12 8.98
N LEU A 151 19.29 5.02 8.33
CA LEU A 151 18.41 4.01 8.93
C LEU A 151 19.01 3.39 10.19
N LYS A 152 20.31 3.09 10.18
CA LYS A 152 21.02 2.58 11.36
C LYS A 152 21.07 3.60 12.51
N SER A 153 21.21 4.89 12.19
CA SER A 153 21.16 5.98 13.18
C SER A 153 19.76 6.08 13.82
N MET A 154 18.70 6.01 13.01
CA MET A 154 17.31 5.99 13.47
C MET A 154 17.04 4.77 14.36
N ALA A 155 17.49 3.58 13.95
CA ALA A 155 17.39 2.37 14.77
C ALA A 155 18.13 2.52 16.11
N SER A 156 19.33 3.11 16.10
CA SER A 156 20.09 3.36 17.32
C SER A 156 19.40 4.36 18.26
N GLU A 157 18.73 5.38 17.71
CA GLU A 157 17.93 6.33 18.48
C GLU A 157 16.75 5.61 19.17
N LEU A 158 16.03 4.76 18.44
CA LEU A 158 14.95 3.93 18.96
C LEU A 158 15.44 3.07 20.14
N ILE A 159 16.52 2.30 19.95
CA ILE A 159 17.07 1.44 21.01
C ILE A 159 17.57 2.25 22.20
N SER A 160 18.22 3.39 21.96
CA SER A 160 18.68 4.27 23.04
C SER A 160 17.52 4.81 23.87
N ASN A 161 16.38 5.13 23.25
CA ASN A 161 15.18 5.54 23.99
C ASN A 161 14.65 4.41 24.88
N LEU A 162 14.54 3.18 24.36
CA LEU A 162 14.10 2.03 25.14
C LEU A 162 15.04 1.74 26.33
N GLN A 163 16.35 1.89 26.14
CA GLN A 163 17.33 1.75 27.22
C GLN A 163 17.12 2.79 28.34
N LYS A 164 16.72 4.03 28.01
CA LYS A 164 16.43 5.07 29.01
C LYS A 164 15.21 4.74 29.87
N LEU A 165 14.25 3.99 29.32
CA LEU A 165 13.07 3.52 30.06
C LEU A 165 13.42 2.36 31.01
N GLY A 166 14.55 1.69 30.79
CA GLY A 166 15.15 0.74 31.73
C GLY A 166 14.20 -0.38 32.14
N ASN A 167 14.03 -0.56 33.46
CA ASN A 167 13.22 -1.63 34.04
C ASN A 167 11.71 -1.52 33.73
N ARG A 168 11.24 -0.41 33.14
CA ARG A 168 9.84 -0.27 32.68
C ARG A 168 9.57 -1.12 31.43
N ILE A 169 10.61 -1.50 30.69
CA ILE A 169 10.48 -2.30 29.47
C ILE A 169 10.75 -3.77 29.83
N PRO A 170 9.79 -4.68 29.63
CA PRO A 170 10.05 -6.10 29.79
C PRO A 170 11.15 -6.54 28.83
N LYS A 171 12.05 -7.40 29.32
CA LYS A 171 13.23 -7.86 28.58
C LYS A 171 12.90 -8.46 27.22
N GLU A 172 11.78 -9.18 27.12
CA GLU A 172 11.28 -9.79 25.88
C GLU A 172 11.03 -8.76 24.78
N TYR A 173 10.37 -7.64 25.08
CA TYR A 173 10.14 -6.55 24.12
C TYR A 173 11.45 -5.86 23.71
N PHE A 174 12.35 -5.64 24.66
CA PHE A 174 13.64 -5.03 24.37
C PHE A 174 14.49 -5.89 23.42
N GLU A 175 14.57 -7.20 23.68
CA GLU A 175 15.29 -8.15 22.83
C GLU A 175 14.65 -8.27 21.45
N LEU A 176 13.32 -8.30 21.38
CA LEU A 176 12.56 -8.33 20.13
C LEU A 176 12.87 -7.12 19.25
N ILE A 177 12.66 -5.90 19.79
CA ILE A 177 12.86 -4.66 19.04
C ILE A 177 14.32 -4.48 18.63
N SER A 178 15.26 -4.90 19.49
CA SER A 178 16.69 -4.86 19.17
C SER A 178 17.04 -5.77 18.00
N LYS A 179 16.54 -7.01 18.01
CA LYS A 179 16.78 -7.98 16.93
C LYS A 179 16.20 -7.50 15.60
N ASP A 180 14.97 -6.98 15.61
CA ASP A 180 14.31 -6.52 14.39
C ASP A 180 14.98 -5.25 13.84
N SER A 181 15.49 -4.38 14.73
CA SER A 181 16.28 -3.19 14.35
C SER A 181 17.57 -3.52 13.58
N GLU A 182 18.18 -4.68 13.80
CA GLU A 182 19.39 -5.12 13.08
C GLU A 182 19.10 -5.45 11.60
N LEU A 183 17.85 -5.73 11.25
CA LEU A 183 17.43 -6.00 9.87
C LEU A 183 17.52 -4.77 8.96
N LEU A 184 17.60 -3.56 9.51
CA LEU A 184 17.75 -2.29 8.77
C LEU A 184 19.16 -2.07 8.20
N SER A 185 19.78 -3.12 7.69
CA SER A 185 21.12 -3.13 7.11
C SER A 185 21.09 -3.15 5.58
N PHE A 186 20.17 -2.40 4.97
CA PHE A 186 20.03 -2.29 3.52
C PHE A 186 20.09 -0.83 3.05
N SER A 187 20.35 -0.64 1.75
CA SER A 187 20.29 0.66 1.09
C SER A 187 18.93 0.84 0.42
N PRO A 188 18.08 1.80 0.87
CA PRO A 188 16.84 2.15 0.20
C PRO A 188 17.02 2.50 -1.28
N GLU A 189 18.10 3.22 -1.63
CA GLU A 189 18.42 3.56 -3.02
C GLU A 189 18.59 2.32 -3.90
N MET A 190 19.37 1.33 -3.44
CA MET A 190 19.56 0.09 -4.19
C MET A 190 18.27 -0.74 -4.29
N LEU A 191 17.49 -0.77 -3.20
CA LEU A 191 16.19 -1.45 -3.17
C LEU A 191 15.24 -0.85 -4.20
N PHE A 192 15.01 0.46 -4.15
CA PHE A 192 14.08 1.13 -5.06
C PHE A 192 14.57 1.12 -6.51
N LYS A 193 15.88 1.23 -6.75
CA LYS A 193 16.44 1.08 -8.09
C LYS A 193 16.12 -0.31 -8.69
N ASN A 194 16.34 -1.38 -7.92
CA ASN A 194 16.06 -2.73 -8.40
C ASN A 194 14.57 -2.94 -8.67
N LEU A 195 13.72 -2.42 -7.78
CA LEU A 195 12.28 -2.49 -7.92
C LEU A 195 11.75 -1.68 -9.11
N GLN A 196 12.31 -0.50 -9.38
CA GLN A 196 11.95 0.33 -10.53
C GLN A 196 12.24 -0.40 -11.86
N VAL A 197 13.37 -1.10 -11.96
CA VAL A 197 13.68 -1.93 -13.14
C VAL A 197 12.61 -3.01 -13.38
N GLN A 198 12.06 -3.59 -12.31
CA GLN A 198 10.98 -4.59 -12.41
C GLN A 198 9.66 -3.94 -12.83
N THR A 199 9.35 -2.77 -12.28
CA THR A 199 8.20 -1.94 -12.67
C THR A 199 8.23 -1.64 -14.17
N GLU A 200 9.35 -1.15 -14.70
CA GLU A 200 9.55 -0.83 -16.12
C GLU A 200 9.47 -2.06 -17.03
N SER A 201 10.11 -3.17 -16.63
CA SER A 201 10.08 -4.42 -17.39
C SER A 201 8.65 -4.97 -17.51
N ASN A 202 7.88 -4.96 -16.42
CA ASN A 202 6.49 -5.41 -16.47
C ASN A 202 5.60 -4.45 -17.27
N TRP A 203 5.83 -3.14 -17.17
CA TRP A 203 5.14 -2.14 -18.00
C TRP A 203 5.32 -2.42 -19.49
N GLN A 204 6.56 -2.65 -19.92
CA GLN A 204 6.88 -2.94 -21.32
C GLN A 204 6.18 -4.21 -21.82
N LYS A 205 6.12 -5.27 -21.00
CA LYS A 205 5.40 -6.52 -21.35
C LYS A 205 3.91 -6.26 -21.56
N SER A 206 3.26 -5.55 -20.63
CA SER A 206 1.83 -5.22 -20.73
C SER A 206 1.50 -4.38 -21.95
N CYS A 207 2.35 -3.40 -22.31
CA CYS A 207 2.16 -2.62 -23.54
C CYS A 207 2.30 -3.47 -24.81
N CYS A 208 3.24 -4.43 -24.84
CA CYS A 208 3.43 -5.31 -26.01
C CYS A 208 2.26 -6.29 -26.22
N GLU A 209 1.61 -6.73 -25.14
CA GLU A 209 0.44 -7.62 -25.19
C GLU A 209 -0.85 -6.89 -25.56
N SER A 210 -0.87 -5.56 -25.41
CA SER A 210 -2.01 -4.69 -25.70
C SER A 210 -1.90 -4.08 -27.11
N GLU A 211 -2.04 -4.90 -28.17
CA GLU A 211 -2.14 -4.37 -29.54
C GLU A 211 -3.40 -3.49 -29.68
N GLY A 212 -3.26 -2.17 -29.52
CA GLY A 212 -4.25 -1.21 -30.06
C GLY A 212 -4.77 -0.09 -29.14
N PHE A 213 -4.35 0.04 -27.88
CA PHE A 213 -4.75 1.16 -27.02
C PHE A 213 -3.51 1.91 -26.52
N SER A 214 -3.05 2.89 -27.30
CA SER A 214 -2.13 3.91 -26.79
C SER A 214 -2.94 5.18 -26.51
N SER A 215 -3.34 5.38 -25.26
CA SER A 215 -3.69 6.72 -24.81
C SER A 215 -2.41 7.55 -24.79
N GLN A 216 -2.47 8.82 -25.20
CA GLN A 216 -1.30 9.70 -25.38
C GLN A 216 -0.59 10.10 -24.07
N HIS A 217 -0.86 9.42 -22.95
CA HIS A 217 -0.41 9.80 -21.59
C HIS A 217 0.14 8.66 -20.74
N ASP A 218 0.41 7.49 -21.31
CA ASP A 218 0.85 6.31 -20.55
C ASP A 218 2.38 6.25 -20.43
N GLU A 219 2.93 7.11 -19.56
CA GLU A 219 4.33 7.02 -19.12
C GLU A 219 4.49 5.87 -18.12
N SER A 220 5.66 5.22 -18.13
CA SER A 220 5.95 4.12 -17.21
C SER A 220 5.86 4.60 -15.75
N PRO A 221 5.28 3.81 -14.82
CA PRO A 221 5.20 4.18 -13.43
C PRO A 221 6.58 4.45 -12.82
N VAL A 222 6.71 5.55 -12.08
CA VAL A 222 7.94 5.94 -11.38
C VAL A 222 7.74 5.79 -9.88
N LEU A 223 8.24 4.67 -9.33
CA LEU A 223 8.16 4.27 -7.92
C LEU A 223 9.56 4.03 -7.36
N ASP A 224 10.47 4.96 -7.70
CA ASP A 224 11.90 4.94 -7.39
C ASP A 224 12.24 5.57 -6.03
N GLY A 225 11.22 6.10 -5.35
CA GLY A 225 11.34 6.82 -4.08
C GLY A 225 11.77 8.28 -4.21
N PHE A 226 12.19 8.80 -5.38
CA PHE A 226 12.60 10.19 -5.52
C PHE A 226 11.41 11.13 -5.81
N GLY A 227 10.39 10.62 -6.49
CA GLY A 227 9.15 11.34 -6.79
C GLY A 227 8.27 11.60 -5.57
N LYS A 228 7.03 12.02 -5.83
CA LYS A 228 5.97 12.05 -4.82
C LYS A 228 5.45 10.65 -4.53
N GLY A 229 4.77 10.50 -3.39
CA GLY A 229 4.09 9.27 -3.03
C GLY A 229 4.51 8.75 -1.67
N THR A 230 4.08 7.53 -1.35
CA THR A 230 4.38 6.88 -0.07
C THR A 230 4.89 5.47 -0.28
N HIS A 231 5.97 5.14 0.42
CA HIS A 231 6.67 3.87 0.35
C HIS A 231 6.78 3.30 1.77
N PHE A 232 6.38 2.06 1.94
CA PHE A 232 6.52 1.32 3.19
C PHE A 232 7.48 0.16 2.98
N ILE A 233 8.50 0.08 3.81
CA ILE A 233 9.42 -1.06 3.87
C ILE A 233 9.16 -1.76 5.19
N ILE A 234 8.54 -2.94 5.13
CA ILE A 234 8.04 -3.67 6.29
C ILE A 234 8.89 -4.92 6.48
N MET A 235 9.55 -5.03 7.63
CA MET A 235 10.37 -6.18 8.00
C MET A 235 10.56 -6.26 9.53
N PRO A 236 10.47 -7.45 10.14
CA PRO A 236 10.01 -8.70 9.52
C PRO A 236 8.49 -8.64 9.26
N CYS A 237 8.05 -9.24 8.14
CA CYS A 237 6.63 -9.44 7.87
C CYS A 237 6.04 -10.58 8.72
N ASP A 238 4.73 -10.57 8.88
CA ASP A 238 3.98 -11.60 9.60
C ASP A 238 4.00 -12.93 8.83
N GLU A 239 4.17 -14.04 9.56
CA GLU A 239 4.30 -15.38 8.98
C GLU A 239 3.02 -15.85 8.27
N THR A 240 1.85 -15.31 8.67
CA THR A 240 0.57 -15.65 8.04
C THR A 240 0.47 -15.17 6.60
N LEU A 241 1.22 -14.12 6.20
CA LEU A 241 1.27 -13.67 4.81
C LEU A 241 1.78 -14.77 3.87
N ALA A 242 2.75 -15.59 4.33
CA ALA A 242 3.25 -16.72 3.55
C ALA A 242 2.20 -17.81 3.32
N LEU A 243 1.15 -17.88 4.17
CA LEU A 243 0.02 -18.79 4.01
C LEU A 243 -1.01 -18.19 3.05
N ASP A 244 -1.25 -16.87 3.13
CA ASP A 244 -2.25 -16.18 2.31
C ASP A 244 -1.86 -16.06 0.82
N VAL A 245 -0.55 -16.09 0.50
CA VAL A 245 -0.05 -16.07 -0.89
C VAL A 245 0.06 -17.45 -1.54
N LYS A 246 0.01 -18.54 -0.76
CA LYS A 246 0.16 -19.89 -1.31
C LYS A 246 -1.13 -20.31 -2.03
N PRO A 247 -1.07 -20.62 -3.34
CA PRO A 247 -2.23 -21.16 -4.03
C PRO A 247 -2.61 -22.52 -3.44
N ASN A 248 -3.90 -22.75 -3.20
CA ASN A 248 -4.39 -24.10 -2.88
C ASN A 248 -4.52 -24.88 -4.18
N ASP A 249 -4.28 -26.21 -4.14
CA ASP A 249 -4.17 -27.13 -5.30
C ASP A 249 -5.29 -27.05 -6.35
N LYS A 250 -6.41 -26.36 -6.08
CA LYS A 250 -7.50 -26.10 -7.04
C LYS A 250 -8.24 -24.75 -6.85
N SER A 251 -7.74 -23.80 -6.05
CA SER A 251 -8.48 -22.54 -5.79
C SER A 251 -7.61 -21.31 -5.53
N THR A 252 -8.08 -20.18 -6.07
CA THR A 252 -7.59 -18.81 -5.85
C THR A 252 -7.57 -18.47 -4.36
N THR A 253 -6.52 -17.80 -3.89
CA THR A 253 -6.40 -17.40 -2.48
C THR A 253 -7.39 -16.27 -2.15
N GLU A 254 -7.77 -16.13 -0.88
CA GLU A 254 -8.60 -14.99 -0.43
C GLU A 254 -7.91 -13.66 -0.72
N LEU A 255 -6.58 -13.61 -0.64
CA LEU A 255 -5.77 -12.49 -1.08
C LEU A 255 -6.04 -12.15 -2.55
N GLN A 256 -5.84 -13.09 -3.46
CA GLN A 256 -6.08 -12.86 -4.89
C GLN A 256 -7.52 -12.40 -5.18
N LYS A 257 -8.53 -13.02 -4.55
CA LYS A 257 -9.94 -12.63 -4.72
C LYS A 257 -10.21 -11.18 -4.33
N ILE A 258 -9.65 -10.74 -3.21
CA ILE A 258 -9.81 -9.36 -2.71
C ILE A 258 -9.06 -8.37 -3.61
N LEU A 259 -7.86 -8.73 -4.07
CA LEU A 259 -7.03 -7.84 -4.88
C LEU A 259 -7.57 -7.62 -6.31
N VAL A 260 -8.27 -8.60 -6.89
CA VAL A 260 -8.95 -8.45 -8.19
C VAL A 260 -10.04 -7.37 -8.16
N GLY A 261 -10.62 -7.08 -6.99
CA GLY A 261 -11.64 -6.02 -6.87
C GLY A 261 -11.16 -4.60 -7.23
N PHE A 262 -9.85 -4.38 -7.39
CA PHE A 262 -9.27 -3.10 -7.82
C PHE A 262 -8.96 -3.02 -9.32
N SER A 263 -8.89 -4.15 -10.03
CA SER A 263 -8.65 -4.15 -11.48
C SER A 263 -9.98 -4.23 -12.22
N ASN A 264 -10.45 -3.10 -12.75
CA ASN A 264 -11.70 -3.06 -13.51
C ASN A 264 -11.47 -3.49 -14.98
N SER A 265 -11.23 -4.79 -15.20
CA SER A 265 -11.01 -5.38 -16.54
C SER A 265 -12.26 -5.45 -17.43
N LEU A 266 -13.44 -5.08 -16.90
CA LEU A 266 -14.75 -5.28 -17.55
C LEU A 266 -15.35 -4.01 -18.16
N SER A 267 -14.85 -2.82 -17.81
CA SER A 267 -15.38 -1.55 -18.33
C SER A 267 -14.74 -1.17 -19.66
N ASP A 268 -15.57 -0.96 -20.70
CA ASP A 268 -15.14 -0.52 -22.04
C ASP A 268 -14.62 0.92 -22.13
N ASN A 269 -14.82 1.73 -21.08
CA ASN A 269 -14.76 3.19 -21.20
C ASN A 269 -14.24 3.94 -19.96
N GLN A 270 -13.42 3.31 -19.12
CA GLN A 270 -12.72 4.04 -18.06
C GLN A 270 -11.24 3.69 -18.05
N GLU A 271 -10.37 4.69 -18.23
CA GLU A 271 -8.97 4.60 -17.83
C GLU A 271 -8.93 4.13 -16.37
N ALA A 272 -8.16 3.08 -16.08
CA ALA A 272 -8.06 2.56 -14.72
C ALA A 272 -7.62 3.69 -13.77
N VAL A 273 -8.46 4.00 -12.77
CA VAL A 273 -8.21 5.11 -11.84
C VAL A 273 -6.98 4.84 -10.96
N LEU A 274 -6.73 3.57 -10.65
CA LEU A 274 -5.54 3.09 -9.94
C LEU A 274 -5.13 1.73 -10.53
N THR A 275 -3.90 1.63 -10.97
CA THR A 275 -3.25 0.37 -11.37
C THR A 275 -2.59 -0.24 -10.14
N THR A 276 -2.91 -1.49 -9.83
CA THR A 276 -2.35 -2.22 -8.68
C THR A 276 -1.53 -3.42 -9.14
N LYS A 277 -0.39 -3.67 -8.48
CA LYS A 277 0.41 -4.89 -8.69
C LYS A 277 0.79 -5.51 -7.36
N PHE A 278 0.82 -6.85 -7.33
CA PHE A 278 1.38 -7.61 -6.22
C PHE A 278 2.33 -8.66 -6.78
N ARG A 279 3.60 -8.61 -6.39
CA ARG A 279 4.65 -9.51 -6.87
C ARG A 279 5.21 -10.33 -5.71
N LEU A 280 5.22 -11.64 -5.89
CA LEU A 280 5.84 -12.60 -4.97
C LEU A 280 7.23 -12.98 -5.49
N HIS A 281 8.26 -12.73 -4.67
CA HIS A 281 9.66 -13.03 -4.97
C HIS A 281 10.11 -14.26 -4.17
N GLN A 282 10.45 -15.34 -4.87
CA GLN A 282 10.90 -16.62 -4.29
C GLN A 282 12.33 -16.94 -4.75
N GLY A 283 13.31 -16.46 -3.99
CA GLY A 283 14.73 -16.66 -4.31
C GLY A 283 15.15 -15.92 -5.58
N ASN A 284 15.71 -16.65 -6.54
CA ASN A 284 16.27 -16.09 -7.79
C ASN A 284 15.35 -16.28 -9.01
N ALA A 285 14.16 -16.86 -8.81
CA ALA A 285 13.18 -17.00 -9.90
C ALA A 285 12.60 -15.63 -10.26
N ASP A 286 12.07 -15.51 -11.49
CA ASP A 286 11.31 -14.33 -11.87
C ASP A 286 10.11 -14.15 -10.91
N PRO A 287 9.78 -12.90 -10.53
CA PRO A 287 8.68 -12.64 -9.62
C PRO A 287 7.34 -13.09 -10.22
N GLN A 288 6.51 -13.71 -9.39
CA GLN A 288 5.16 -14.07 -9.75
C GLN A 288 4.21 -12.91 -9.47
N GLU A 289 3.54 -12.38 -10.49
CA GLU A 289 2.50 -11.37 -10.34
C GLU A 289 1.17 -12.04 -9.94
N LEU A 290 0.64 -11.70 -8.76
CA LEU A 290 -0.57 -12.32 -8.19
C LEU A 290 -1.86 -11.60 -8.58
N ILE A 291 -1.77 -10.34 -9.02
CA ILE A 291 -2.91 -9.57 -9.55
C ILE A 291 -2.78 -9.62 -11.07
N GLU A 292 -3.20 -10.72 -11.69
CA GLU A 292 -3.19 -10.80 -13.15
C GLU A 292 -4.29 -9.89 -13.74
N ALA A 293 -3.92 -9.04 -14.69
CA ALA A 293 -4.86 -8.40 -15.61
C ALA A 293 -5.45 -9.47 -16.54
N GLY A 294 -6.41 -10.26 -16.05
CA GLY A 294 -6.98 -11.37 -16.83
C GLY A 294 -7.75 -12.42 -16.05
N PHE A 295 -7.75 -12.37 -14.71
CA PHE A 295 -8.45 -13.35 -13.86
C PHE A 295 -9.98 -13.38 -14.09
N PHE A 296 -10.55 -12.26 -14.55
CA PHE A 296 -11.93 -12.16 -15.01
C PHE A 296 -11.93 -11.32 -16.29
N ASN A 297 -11.91 -11.99 -17.44
CA ASN A 297 -12.00 -11.29 -18.72
C ASN A 297 -13.49 -11.14 -19.11
N LYS A 298 -13.78 -10.34 -20.13
CA LYS A 298 -15.17 -10.18 -20.62
C LYS A 298 -15.80 -11.49 -21.07
N LEU A 299 -15.00 -12.45 -21.52
CA LEU A 299 -15.49 -13.77 -21.89
C LEU A 299 -15.97 -14.54 -20.65
N ASP A 300 -15.26 -14.45 -19.53
CA ASP A 300 -15.65 -15.06 -18.25
C ASP A 300 -16.93 -14.43 -17.71
N ALA A 301 -17.02 -13.10 -17.76
CA ALA A 301 -18.24 -12.37 -17.40
C ALA A 301 -19.43 -12.74 -18.31
N ALA A 302 -19.21 -12.85 -19.63
CA ALA A 302 -20.23 -13.28 -20.59
C ALA A 302 -20.62 -14.76 -20.44
N ASN A 303 -19.70 -15.59 -19.93
CA ASN A 303 -19.94 -17.00 -19.66
C ASN A 303 -20.59 -17.26 -18.30
N GLY A 304 -20.75 -16.23 -17.46
CA GLY A 304 -21.36 -16.33 -16.15
C GLY A 304 -22.80 -16.83 -16.20
N ASP A 305 -23.19 -17.61 -15.19
CA ASP A 305 -24.57 -18.08 -15.05
C ASP A 305 -25.55 -16.94 -14.77
N HIS A 306 -25.09 -15.85 -14.18
CA HIS A 306 -25.91 -14.70 -13.85
C HIS A 306 -25.21 -13.42 -14.33
N PHE A 307 -25.95 -12.56 -15.04
CA PHE A 307 -25.48 -11.27 -15.50
C PHE A 307 -26.40 -10.18 -14.96
N VAL A 308 -25.83 -9.22 -14.22
CA VAL A 308 -26.58 -8.11 -13.62
C VAL A 308 -26.03 -6.81 -14.20
N GLN A 309 -26.89 -6.05 -14.88
CA GLN A 309 -26.52 -4.76 -15.48
C GLN A 309 -27.55 -3.71 -15.06
N GLY A 310 -27.10 -2.66 -14.37
CA GLY A 310 -27.99 -1.59 -13.94
C GLY A 310 -27.27 -0.55 -13.13
N GLU A 311 -28.05 0.35 -12.54
CA GLU A 311 -27.57 1.44 -11.70
C GLU A 311 -28.29 1.39 -10.35
N PHE A 312 -27.61 1.85 -9.30
CA PHE A 312 -28.23 2.08 -8.00
C PHE A 312 -28.53 3.57 -7.85
N ASP A 313 -29.74 3.90 -7.41
CA ASP A 313 -30.09 5.28 -7.06
C ASP A 313 -29.50 5.71 -5.71
N GLU A 314 -29.70 6.98 -5.37
CA GLU A 314 -29.23 7.57 -4.11
C GLU A 314 -29.86 6.95 -2.84
N PHE A 315 -30.93 6.16 -3.00
CA PHE A 315 -31.61 5.43 -1.93
C PHE A 315 -31.24 3.93 -1.91
N GLY A 316 -30.33 3.49 -2.78
CA GLY A 316 -29.87 2.11 -2.87
C GLY A 316 -30.83 1.17 -3.61
N GLN A 317 -31.80 1.69 -4.36
CA GLN A 317 -32.64 0.86 -5.23
C GLN A 317 -31.92 0.55 -6.53
N PHE A 318 -31.85 -0.73 -6.86
CA PHE A 318 -31.30 -1.19 -8.12
C PHE A 318 -32.33 -1.01 -9.24
N LYS A 319 -31.90 -0.46 -10.37
CA LYS A 319 -32.66 -0.39 -11.61
C LYS A 319 -31.81 -0.96 -12.74
N GLY A 320 -32.24 -2.07 -13.31
CA GLY A 320 -31.44 -2.75 -14.32
C GLY A 320 -32.08 -4.00 -14.86
N PHE A 321 -31.23 -4.87 -15.39
CA PHE A 321 -31.60 -6.16 -15.96
C PHE A 321 -30.78 -7.25 -15.28
N VAL A 322 -31.43 -8.37 -15.02
CA VAL A 322 -30.81 -9.60 -14.54
C VAL A 322 -31.07 -10.69 -15.57
N THR A 323 -29.99 -11.29 -16.08
CA THR A 323 -30.04 -12.48 -16.93
C THR A 323 -29.60 -13.68 -16.11
N VAL A 324 -30.37 -14.75 -16.15
CA VAL A 324 -30.08 -16.00 -15.42
C VAL A 324 -29.97 -17.14 -16.43
N TYR A 325 -28.91 -17.94 -16.34
CA TYR A 325 -28.53 -19.04 -17.23
C TYR A 325 -28.64 -18.72 -18.72
N ARG A 326 -28.17 -17.53 -19.14
CA ARG A 326 -28.26 -17.05 -20.53
C ARG A 326 -29.70 -16.96 -21.08
N GLY A 327 -30.69 -16.82 -20.20
CA GLY A 327 -32.08 -16.56 -20.56
C GLY A 327 -32.33 -15.15 -21.06
N GLU A 328 -33.60 -14.80 -21.28
CA GLU A 328 -34.00 -13.42 -21.59
C GLU A 328 -33.76 -12.50 -20.37
N PRO A 329 -33.22 -11.28 -20.57
CA PRO A 329 -33.05 -10.31 -19.49
C PRO A 329 -34.38 -9.97 -18.79
N GLN A 330 -34.40 -10.07 -17.46
CA GLN A 330 -35.55 -9.70 -16.62
C GLN A 330 -35.29 -8.34 -15.96
N GLN A 331 -36.33 -7.50 -15.90
CA GLN A 331 -36.27 -6.13 -15.38
C GLN A 331 -36.63 -6.05 -13.90
#